data_AF-A0A958UXY6-F1
#
_entry.id   AF-A0A958UXY6-F1
#
_cell.length_a   1.000
_cell.length_b   1.000
_cell.length_c   1.000
_cell.angle_alpha   90.00
_cell.angle_beta   90.00
_cell.angle_gamma   90.00
#
_symmetry.space_group_name_H-M   'P 1'
#
loop_
_entity.id
_entity.type
_entity.pdbx_description
1 polymer ?
#
loop_
_entity_poly.entity_id
_entity_poly.type
_entity_poly.pdbx_seq_one_letter_code
_entity_poly.pdbx_strand_id
1 'polypeptide(L)'
;MTNWKVFNESGKKRILVTKMLPGEEWLDILIDADYRVEVNLSNEFTSKSEITERIGTNCKAIIGQLTENWDDELFQIFSKAGGVVYSNYAVGYNNV
;
A
#
# COMPACT_ATOMS: atom_id res chain seq x y z
N MET A 1 -2.29 -18.86 1.32
CA MET A 1 -2.81 -18.01 2.41
C MET A 1 -2.26 -16.62 2.15
N THR A 2 -3.10 -15.60 2.12
CA THR A 2 -2.66 -14.22 1.90
C THR A 2 -1.96 -13.71 3.16
N ASN A 3 -0.72 -13.22 3.06
CA ASN A 3 0.04 -12.64 4.18
C ASN A 3 -0.44 -11.23 4.56
N TRP A 4 -1.63 -10.84 4.10
CA TRP A 4 -2.17 -9.51 4.31
C TRP A 4 -3.02 -9.45 5.57
N LYS A 5 -2.65 -8.53 6.46
CA LYS A 5 -3.41 -8.23 7.67
C LYS A 5 -4.13 -6.90 7.52
N VAL A 6 -5.34 -6.82 8.05
CA VAL A 6 -6.14 -5.60 8.09
C VAL A 6 -6.08 -5.03 9.50
N PHE A 7 -5.86 -3.72 9.59
CA PHE A 7 -5.98 -2.93 10.80
C PHE A 7 -7.03 -1.84 10.58
N ASN A 8 -7.79 -1.52 11.63
CA ASN A 8 -8.93 -0.61 11.59
C ASN A 8 -9.93 -0.96 10.48
N GLU A 9 -10.60 -2.12 10.59
CA GLU A 9 -11.54 -2.62 9.58
C GLU A 9 -12.66 -1.63 9.23
N SER A 10 -13.05 -0.76 10.17
CA SER A 10 -14.08 0.27 10.01
C SER A 10 -13.60 1.56 9.34
N GLY A 11 -12.32 1.69 9.04
CA GLY A 11 -11.75 2.92 8.46
C GLY A 11 -12.40 3.30 7.12
N LYS A 12 -12.76 4.57 6.97
CA LYS A 12 -13.51 5.07 5.81
C LYS A 12 -12.70 5.17 4.52
N LYS A 13 -11.38 5.29 4.64
CA LYS A 13 -10.46 5.35 3.49
C LYS A 13 -9.59 4.10 3.49
N ARG A 14 -9.25 3.58 2.33
CA ARG A 14 -8.41 2.38 2.22
C ARG A 14 -6.99 2.73 1.82
N ILE A 15 -6.02 2.17 2.54
CA ILE A 15 -4.59 2.28 2.21
C ILE A 15 -3.96 0.88 2.18
N LEU A 16 -3.09 0.67 1.20
CA LEU A 16 -2.20 -0.49 1.16
C LEU A 16 -0.82 -0.12 1.67
N VAL A 17 -0.22 -1.00 2.45
CA VAL A 17 1.17 -0.92 2.87
C VAL A 17 1.81 -2.24 2.43
N THR A 18 2.67 -2.19 1.41
CA THR A 18 3.18 -3.41 0.76
C THR A 18 4.23 -4.15 1.59
N LYS A 19 4.61 -3.59 2.74
CA LYS A 19 5.47 -4.22 3.75
C LYS A 19 5.20 -3.63 5.13
N MET A 20 5.36 -4.42 6.20
CA MET A 20 5.32 -3.88 7.57
C MET A 20 6.37 -2.78 7.74
N LEU A 21 5.93 -1.60 8.18
CA LEU A 21 6.81 -0.48 8.49
C LEU A 21 7.47 -0.69 9.86
N PRO A 22 8.68 -0.15 10.10
CA PRO A 22 9.34 -0.24 11.39
C PRO A 22 8.52 0.44 12.51
N GLY A 23 8.32 -0.26 13.62
CA GLY A 23 7.55 0.25 14.76
C GLY A 23 6.04 0.35 14.47
N GLU A 24 5.34 1.12 15.30
CA GLU A 24 3.87 1.26 15.24
C GLU A 24 3.40 2.67 14.85
N GLU A 25 4.28 3.67 14.93
CA GLU A 25 3.93 5.09 14.75
C GLU A 25 3.19 5.37 13.44
N TRP A 26 3.69 4.85 12.30
CA TRP A 26 3.01 5.03 11.01
C TRP A 26 1.65 4.36 10.96
N LEU A 27 1.51 3.19 11.58
CA LEU A 27 0.24 2.48 11.62
C LEU A 27 -0.77 3.29 12.45
N ASP A 28 -0.36 3.79 13.61
CA ASP A 28 -1.20 4.61 14.49
C ASP A 28 -1.66 5.89 13.78
N ILE A 29 -0.75 6.62 13.11
CA ILE A 29 -1.09 7.82 12.32
C ILE A 29 -2.15 7.51 11.25
N LEU A 30 -2.03 6.38 10.55
CA LEU A 30 -2.99 5.99 9.52
C LEU A 30 -4.35 5.61 10.12
N ILE A 31 -4.36 4.89 11.24
CA ILE A 31 -5.58 4.53 11.96
C ILE A 31 -6.29 5.77 12.48
N ASP A 32 -5.56 6.70 13.10
CA ASP A 32 -6.08 7.98 13.61
C ASP A 32 -6.63 8.87 12.47
N ALA A 33 -6.07 8.74 11.27
CA ALA A 33 -6.57 9.38 10.05
C ALA A 33 -7.79 8.66 9.41
N ASP A 34 -8.38 7.68 10.12
CA ASP A 34 -9.57 6.91 9.72
C ASP A 34 -9.33 6.04 8.46
N TYR A 35 -8.10 5.51 8.31
CA TYR A 35 -7.81 4.54 7.27
C TYR A 35 -8.02 3.10 7.74
N ARG A 36 -8.64 2.29 6.88
CA ARG A 36 -8.53 0.84 6.89
C ARG A 36 -7.20 0.47 6.24
N VAL A 37 -6.26 0.02 7.06
CA VAL A 37 -4.87 -0.22 6.69
C VAL A 37 -4.69 -1.70 6.38
N GLU A 38 -4.37 -2.03 5.14
CA GLU A 38 -3.98 -3.40 4.77
C GLU A 38 -2.47 -3.48 4.62
N VAL A 39 -1.84 -4.36 5.40
CA VAL A 39 -0.38 -4.49 5.45
C VAL A 39 0.00 -5.89 4.97
N ASN A 40 0.92 -5.99 4.01
CA ASN A 40 1.56 -7.26 3.69
C ASN A 40 2.60 -7.58 4.77
N LEU A 41 2.42 -8.69 5.46
CA LEU A 41 3.32 -9.17 6.51
C LEU A 41 4.41 -10.11 5.96
N SER A 42 4.47 -10.30 4.64
CA SER A 42 5.50 -11.11 3.99
C SER A 42 6.88 -10.46 4.13
N ASN A 43 7.91 -11.30 4.31
CA ASN A 43 9.30 -10.86 4.20
C ASN A 43 9.78 -10.82 2.74
N GLU A 44 9.06 -11.50 1.84
CA GLU A 44 9.33 -11.54 0.40
C GLU A 44 8.92 -10.23 -0.28
N PHE A 45 9.43 -10.04 -1.50
CA PHE A 45 9.02 -8.95 -2.38
C PHE A 45 7.54 -9.11 -2.81
N THR A 46 6.77 -8.02 -2.78
CA THR A 46 5.39 -7.99 -3.28
C THR A 46 5.37 -7.75 -4.79
N SER A 47 4.96 -8.76 -5.56
CA SER A 47 4.92 -8.68 -7.03
C SER A 47 3.94 -7.64 -7.56
N LYS A 48 4.19 -7.08 -8.76
CA LYS A 48 3.26 -6.15 -9.44
C LYS A 48 1.86 -6.75 -9.61
N SER A 49 1.76 -8.05 -9.92
CA SER A 49 0.48 -8.75 -10.04
C SER A 49 -0.27 -8.79 -8.70
N GLU A 50 0.44 -9.06 -7.61
CA GLU A 50 -0.15 -9.06 -6.27
C GLU A 50 -0.59 -7.65 -5.87
N ILE A 51 0.25 -6.63 -6.09
CA ILE A 51 -0.13 -5.22 -5.82
C ILE A 51 -1.37 -4.85 -6.63
N THR A 52 -1.43 -5.21 -7.92
CA THR A 52 -2.58 -4.96 -8.80
C THR A 52 -3.86 -5.60 -8.26
N GLU A 53 -3.80 -6.88 -7.88
CA GLU A 53 -4.94 -7.59 -7.28
C GLU A 53 -5.39 -6.91 -5.98
N ARG A 54 -4.43 -6.52 -5.14
CA ARG A 54 -4.71 -5.86 -3.86
C ARG A 54 -5.22 -4.43 -4.04
N ILE A 55 -4.81 -3.68 -5.06
CA ILE A 55 -5.38 -2.36 -5.34
C ILE A 55 -6.89 -2.50 -5.53
N GLY A 56 -7.33 -3.49 -6.32
CA GLY A 56 -8.74 -3.75 -6.56
C GLY A 56 -9.43 -2.52 -7.17
N THR A 57 -10.64 -2.22 -6.69
CA THR A 57 -11.46 -1.12 -7.22
C THR A 57 -11.55 0.10 -6.30
N ASN A 58 -11.01 0.01 -5.08
CA ASN A 58 -11.03 1.09 -4.10
C ASN A 58 -9.73 1.10 -3.30
N CYS A 59 -8.82 1.99 -3.66
CA CYS A 59 -7.56 2.17 -2.95
C CYS A 59 -7.19 3.65 -3.00
N LYS A 60 -7.20 4.33 -1.85
CA LYS A 60 -6.99 5.79 -1.82
C LYS A 60 -5.52 6.16 -1.78
N ALA A 61 -4.72 5.35 -1.11
CA ALA A 61 -3.30 5.56 -0.92
C ALA A 61 -2.53 4.24 -0.94
N ILE A 62 -1.24 4.29 -1.29
CA ILE A 62 -0.33 3.16 -1.14
C ILE A 62 1.01 3.64 -0.56
N ILE A 63 1.56 2.86 0.36
CA ILE A 63 2.96 2.94 0.78
C ILE A 63 3.70 1.75 0.19
N GLY A 64 4.62 2.02 -0.74
CA GLY A 64 5.43 1.04 -1.47
C GLY A 64 6.86 0.95 -0.96
N GLN A 65 7.66 0.07 -1.57
CA GLN A 65 9.06 -0.18 -1.26
C GLN A 65 9.96 0.01 -2.50
N LEU A 66 11.26 0.27 -2.27
CA LEU A 66 12.27 0.43 -3.33
C LEU A 66 12.40 -0.77 -4.28
N THR A 67 12.10 -1.98 -3.79
CA THR A 67 12.21 -3.23 -4.55
C THR A 67 11.07 -3.44 -5.55
N GLU A 68 10.06 -2.57 -5.55
CA GLU A 68 8.87 -2.69 -6.37
C GLU A 68 8.96 -1.77 -7.58
N ASN A 69 8.61 -2.29 -8.76
CA ASN A 69 8.56 -1.48 -9.97
C ASN A 69 7.20 -0.77 -10.07
N TRP A 70 7.20 0.53 -9.85
CA TRP A 70 6.05 1.41 -9.92
C TRP A 70 6.04 2.13 -11.27
N ASP A 71 5.46 1.49 -12.29
CA ASP A 71 5.40 2.01 -13.65
C ASP A 71 4.05 2.65 -13.99
N ASP A 72 3.96 3.26 -15.18
CA ASP A 72 2.75 3.91 -15.70
C ASP A 72 1.50 3.03 -15.64
N GLU A 73 1.64 1.74 -15.95
CA GLU A 73 0.52 0.81 -15.91
C GLU A 73 0.00 0.63 -14.49
N LEU A 74 0.90 0.43 -13.52
CA LEU A 74 0.50 0.26 -12.12
C LEU A 74 -0.15 1.54 -11.57
N PHE A 75 0.39 2.71 -11.91
CA PHE A 75 -0.20 3.99 -11.51
C PHE A 75 -1.54 4.27 -12.19
N GLN A 76 -1.74 3.85 -13.44
CA GLN A 76 -3.04 3.94 -14.10
C GLN A 76 -4.08 3.06 -13.43
N ILE A 77 -3.71 1.83 -13.03
CA ILE A 77 -4.59 0.93 -12.26
C ILE A 77 -4.95 1.57 -10.93
N PHE A 78 -3.95 2.06 -10.18
CA PHE A 78 -4.15 2.74 -8.91
C PHE A 78 -5.06 3.96 -9.04
N SER A 79 -4.83 4.81 -10.03
CA SER A 79 -5.66 5.99 -10.31
C SER A 79 -7.11 5.61 -10.61
N LYS A 80 -7.35 4.59 -11.44
CA LYS A 80 -8.70 4.06 -11.73
C LYS A 80 -9.41 3.52 -10.48
N ALA A 81 -8.66 3.02 -9.50
CA ALA A 81 -9.19 2.58 -8.20
C ALA A 81 -9.45 3.73 -7.20
N GLY A 82 -9.34 4.99 -7.66
CA GLY A 82 -9.55 6.18 -6.83
C GLY A 82 -8.31 6.66 -6.08
N GLY A 83 -7.14 6.13 -6.45
CA GLY A 83 -5.84 6.46 -5.88
C GLY A 83 -5.47 7.92 -6.07
N VAL A 84 -4.99 8.56 -5.00
CA VAL A 84 -4.58 9.98 -5.03
C VAL A 84 -3.19 10.23 -4.47
N VAL A 85 -2.64 9.30 -3.68
CA VAL A 85 -1.32 9.45 -3.05
C VAL A 85 -0.58 8.13 -3.10
N TYR A 86 0.63 8.17 -3.63
CA TYR A 86 1.62 7.11 -3.50
C TYR A 86 2.80 7.63 -2.67
N SER A 87 3.26 6.83 -1.72
CA SER A 87 4.44 7.13 -0.90
C SER A 87 5.46 6.01 -1.04
N ASN A 88 6.64 6.33 -1.54
CA ASN A 88 7.74 5.37 -1.56
C ASN A 88 8.46 5.41 -0.21
N TYR A 89 8.43 4.32 0.56
CA TYR A 89 9.18 4.24 1.82
C TYR A 89 10.64 3.89 1.55
N ALA A 90 11.36 4.85 0.94
CA ALA A 90 12.76 4.75 0.61
C ALA A 90 13.34 6.15 0.36
N VAL A 91 14.68 6.27 0.39
CA VAL A 91 15.36 7.52 0.03
C VAL A 91 15.43 7.73 -1.49
N GLY A 92 15.64 6.65 -2.24
CA GLY A 92 15.69 6.68 -3.72
C GLY A 92 14.34 6.36 -4.35
N TYR A 93 14.12 6.83 -5.57
CA TYR A 93 12.85 6.68 -6.30
C TYR A 93 13.05 6.26 -7.77
N ASN A 94 14.19 5.67 -8.12
CA ASN A 94 14.45 5.18 -9.49
C ASN A 94 13.49 4.06 -9.93
N ASN A 95 12.75 3.49 -8.98
CA ASN A 95 11.74 2.45 -9.18
C ASN A 95 10.34 3.01 -9.46
N VAL A 96 10.22 4.34 -9.65
CA VAL A 96 8.99 5.12 -9.87
C VAL A 96 9.06 5.83 -11.22
#